data_AF-A0A4R5JWS9-F1
#
_entry.id   AF-A0A4R5JWS9-F1
#
_cell.length_a   1.000
_cell.length_b   1.000
_cell.length_c   1.000
_cell.angle_alpha   90.00
_cell.angle_beta   90.00
_cell.angle_gamma   90.00
#
_symmetry.space_group_name_H-M   'P 1'
#
loop_
_entity.id
_entity.type
_entity.pdbx_description
1 polymer ?
#
loop_
_entity_poly.entity_id
_entity_poly.type
_entity_poly.pdbx_seq_one_letter_code
_entity_poly.pdbx_strand_id
1 'polypeptide(L)'
;MSFVPSFFDFLTRHLQHEERRRMLASMAVTAAPEHWLSLEAAALLDIHRERFDLGEPLNERLNVPRWLVAAERKKVDIWVEDQRGQQPPHALEFKVVHNNKNAYQKIYEIRRDLQKVIPNTDWNEHANRWGIVLLAFHHFYDDQSGNYSVNREFKDCEAMLEAFQHQLQDDDEWYAGVPKLELVAEPTLICDMTTANYIDAAKGPSALYMALVQRKH
;
A
#
# COMPACT_ATOMS: atom_id res chain seq x y z
N MET A 1 20.31 -1.73 -5.65
CA MET A 1 18.90 -2.06 -5.95
C MET A 1 18.07 -1.65 -4.74
N SER A 2 16.83 -1.20 -4.93
CA SER A 2 15.98 -0.80 -3.79
C SER A 2 15.58 -2.02 -2.95
N PHE A 3 15.49 -1.85 -1.63
CA PHE A 3 15.02 -2.90 -0.71
C PHE A 3 13.50 -3.11 -0.78
N VAL A 4 12.75 -2.16 -1.36
CA VAL A 4 11.30 -2.11 -1.26
C VAL A 4 10.59 -3.33 -1.86
N PRO A 5 10.96 -3.88 -3.03
CA PRO A 5 10.35 -5.12 -3.52
C PRO A 5 10.54 -6.32 -2.57
N SER A 6 11.73 -6.48 -2.01
CA SER A 6 12.01 -7.54 -1.02
C SER A 6 11.22 -7.34 0.28
N PHE A 7 11.08 -6.09 0.71
CA PHE A 7 10.26 -5.75 1.87
C PHE A 7 8.77 -5.96 1.60
N PHE A 8 8.26 -5.62 0.42
CA PHE A 8 6.88 -5.86 0.02
C PHE A 8 6.51 -7.36 0.07
N ASP A 9 7.39 -8.22 -0.45
CA ASP A 9 7.22 -9.68 -0.35
C ASP A 9 7.19 -10.15 1.11
N PHE A 10 8.06 -9.58 1.94
CA PHE A 10 8.12 -9.92 3.36
C PHE A 10 6.86 -9.44 4.11
N LEU A 11 6.39 -8.23 3.85
CA LEU A 11 5.14 -7.68 4.38
C LEU A 11 3.92 -8.51 3.95
N THR A 12 3.86 -8.92 2.68
CA THR A 12 2.81 -9.80 2.17
C THR A 12 2.73 -11.10 2.97
N ARG A 13 3.86 -11.77 3.15
CA ARG A 13 3.92 -13.01 3.95
C ARG A 13 3.58 -12.76 5.41
N HIS A 14 4.07 -11.67 5.99
CA HIS A 14 3.76 -11.25 7.36
C HIS A 14 2.24 -11.13 7.58
N LEU A 15 1.53 -10.47 6.66
CA LEU A 15 0.07 -10.29 6.73
C LEU A 15 -0.71 -11.59 6.49
N GLN A 16 -0.12 -12.59 5.84
CA GLN A 16 -0.72 -13.91 5.64
C GLN A 16 -0.63 -14.82 6.88
N HIS A 17 0.21 -14.49 7.89
CA HIS A 17 0.25 -15.23 9.16
C HIS A 17 -1.10 -15.14 9.86
N GLU A 18 -1.53 -16.23 10.50
CA GLU A 18 -2.90 -16.41 11.02
C GLU A 18 -3.41 -15.23 11.85
N GLU A 19 -2.63 -14.78 12.84
CA GLU A 19 -3.03 -13.68 13.73
C GLU A 19 -3.19 -12.37 12.95
N ARG A 20 -2.19 -11.99 12.14
CA ARG A 20 -2.20 -10.75 11.37
C ARG A 20 -3.26 -10.77 10.28
N ARG A 21 -3.47 -11.91 9.63
CA ARG A 21 -4.55 -12.12 8.67
C ARG A 21 -5.92 -11.89 9.30
N ARG A 22 -6.17 -12.44 10.49
CA ARG A 22 -7.45 -12.26 11.22
C ARG A 22 -7.68 -10.80 11.62
N MET A 23 -6.65 -10.13 12.09
CA MET A 23 -6.73 -8.70 12.43
C MET A 23 -7.04 -7.87 11.18
N LEU A 24 -6.27 -8.07 10.11
CA LEU A 24 -6.45 -7.36 8.85
C LEU A 24 -7.85 -7.60 8.26
N ALA A 25 -8.35 -8.83 8.28
CA ALA A 25 -9.70 -9.14 7.81
C ALA A 25 -10.78 -8.38 8.61
N SER A 26 -10.65 -8.35 9.95
CA SER A 26 -11.56 -7.58 10.81
C SER A 26 -11.52 -6.07 10.48
N MET A 27 -10.32 -5.51 10.32
CA MET A 27 -10.14 -4.09 10.05
C MET A 27 -10.59 -3.71 8.64
N ALA A 28 -10.31 -4.50 7.62
CA ALA A 28 -10.67 -4.20 6.23
C ALA A 28 -12.19 -4.08 6.03
N VAL A 29 -12.97 -4.84 6.80
CA VAL A 29 -14.43 -4.73 6.79
C VAL A 29 -14.93 -3.51 7.57
N THR A 30 -14.32 -3.22 8.71
CA THR A 30 -14.83 -2.22 9.66
C THR A 30 -14.27 -0.81 9.45
N ALA A 31 -13.15 -0.68 8.75
CA ALA A 31 -12.43 0.56 8.50
C ALA A 31 -11.62 0.47 7.19
N ALA A 32 -11.00 1.58 6.78
CA ALA A 32 -9.92 1.55 5.80
C ALA A 32 -8.59 1.34 6.54
N PRO A 33 -7.94 0.16 6.47
CA PRO A 33 -6.76 -0.16 7.28
C PRO A 33 -5.47 0.53 6.78
N GLU A 34 -5.57 1.65 6.06
CA GLU A 34 -4.44 2.36 5.44
C GLU A 34 -3.38 2.76 6.47
N HIS A 35 -3.79 3.49 7.51
CA HIS A 35 -2.91 3.97 8.56
C HIS A 35 -2.41 2.83 9.48
N TRP A 36 -3.24 1.81 9.74
CA TRP A 36 -2.76 0.64 10.48
C TRP A 36 -1.67 -0.10 9.71
N LEU A 37 -1.89 -0.31 8.41
CA LEU A 37 -0.96 -1.01 7.55
C LEU A 37 0.37 -0.26 7.42
N SER A 38 0.35 1.08 7.33
CA SER A 38 1.58 1.87 7.28
C SER A 38 2.38 1.80 8.59
N LEU A 39 1.70 1.85 9.75
CA LEU A 39 2.35 1.69 11.05
C LEU A 39 2.92 0.27 11.26
N GLU A 40 2.16 -0.76 10.93
CA GLU A 40 2.61 -2.16 11.01
C GLU A 40 3.81 -2.38 10.08
N ALA A 41 3.76 -1.87 8.86
CA ALA A 41 4.86 -1.96 7.90
C ALA A 41 6.12 -1.22 8.39
N ALA A 42 5.97 -0.01 8.96
CA ALA A 42 7.10 0.75 9.51
C ALA A 42 7.77 -0.01 10.66
N ALA A 43 6.98 -0.56 11.59
CA ALA A 43 7.50 -1.36 12.70
C ALA A 43 8.19 -2.64 12.21
N LEU A 44 7.58 -3.34 11.24
CA LEU A 44 8.14 -4.54 10.65
C LEU A 44 9.48 -4.27 9.97
N LEU A 45 9.59 -3.17 9.21
CA LEU A 45 10.83 -2.75 8.57
C LEU A 45 11.91 -2.41 9.60
N ASP A 46 11.55 -1.68 10.66
CA ASP A 46 12.46 -1.25 11.73
C ASP A 46 13.03 -2.44 12.52
N ILE A 47 12.20 -3.43 12.86
CA ILE A 47 12.63 -4.63 13.59
C ILE A 47 13.54 -5.53 12.72
N HIS A 48 13.37 -5.49 11.40
CA HIS A 48 14.09 -6.34 10.46
C HIS A 48 15.11 -5.58 9.59
N ARG A 49 15.67 -4.47 10.09
CA ARG A 49 16.66 -3.64 9.39
C ARG A 49 17.79 -4.42 8.72
N GLU A 50 18.38 -5.37 9.44
CA GLU A 50 19.50 -6.20 8.93
C GLU A 50 19.11 -7.00 7.69
N ARG A 51 17.85 -7.44 7.57
CA ARG A 51 17.37 -8.19 6.40
C ARG A 51 17.37 -7.34 5.12
N PHE A 52 17.33 -6.02 5.27
CA PHE A 52 17.16 -5.07 4.18
C PHE A 52 18.36 -4.12 4.03
N ASP A 53 19.50 -4.46 4.65
CA ASP A 53 20.72 -3.65 4.64
C ASP A 53 20.53 -2.24 5.23
N LEU A 54 19.60 -2.09 6.18
CA LEU A 54 19.27 -0.83 6.87
C LEU A 54 19.82 -0.76 8.32
N GLY A 55 20.61 -1.76 8.71
CA GLY A 55 21.13 -1.95 10.08
C GLY A 55 22.44 -1.24 10.39
N GLU A 56 23.16 -0.76 9.37
CA GLU A 56 24.46 -0.09 9.55
C GLU A 56 24.34 1.05 10.59
N PRO A 57 25.24 1.15 11.58
CA PRO A 57 25.21 2.26 12.54
C PRO A 57 25.62 3.58 11.86
N LEU A 58 25.02 4.70 12.30
CA LEU A 58 25.30 6.02 11.74
C LEU A 58 26.77 6.43 11.93
N ASN A 59 27.29 6.16 13.12
CA ASN A 59 28.66 6.43 13.54
C ASN A 59 29.04 5.46 14.68
N GLU A 60 29.91 5.87 15.60
CA GLU A 60 30.29 5.06 16.78
C GLU A 60 29.11 4.74 17.72
N ARG A 61 27.95 5.42 17.57
CA ARG A 61 26.72 5.11 18.32
C ARG A 61 26.04 3.89 17.72
N LEU A 62 26.35 2.72 18.28
CA LEU A 62 25.82 1.42 17.84
C LEU A 62 24.29 1.31 17.87
N ASN A 63 23.61 2.12 18.67
CA ASN A 63 22.14 2.14 18.79
C ASN A 63 21.45 3.19 17.90
N VAL A 64 22.19 3.91 17.07
CA VAL A 64 21.63 4.89 16.13
C VAL A 64 21.88 4.37 14.72
N PRO A 65 20.87 3.81 14.03
CA PRO A 65 21.04 3.31 12.68
C PRO A 65 21.29 4.48 11.72
N ARG A 66 22.15 4.25 10.72
CA ARG A 66 22.42 5.17 9.60
C ARG A 66 21.14 5.50 8.84
N TRP A 67 20.31 4.49 8.63
CA TRP A 67 19.04 4.66 7.93
C TRP A 67 17.95 5.02 8.94
N LEU A 68 17.39 6.21 8.84
CA LEU A 68 16.15 6.54 9.53
C LEU A 68 15.02 5.72 8.90
N VAL A 69 14.15 5.12 9.71
CA VAL A 69 12.84 4.60 9.28
C VAL A 69 11.82 5.34 10.13
N ALA A 70 10.93 6.10 9.50
CA ALA A 70 9.96 6.91 10.23
C ALA A 70 8.59 6.85 9.55
N ALA A 71 7.57 6.45 10.31
CA ALA A 71 6.19 6.59 9.89
C ALA A 71 5.74 8.07 9.96
N GLU A 72 4.90 8.48 9.02
CA GLU A 72 4.23 9.80 8.97
C GLU A 72 5.15 11.03 8.95
N ARG A 73 6.45 10.83 8.71
CA ARG A 73 7.40 11.93 8.59
C ARG A 73 7.31 12.52 7.19
N LYS A 74 7.59 13.82 7.04
CA LYS A 74 7.67 14.50 5.73
C LYS A 74 6.39 14.37 4.88
N LYS A 75 5.22 14.17 5.50
CA LYS A 75 3.94 13.96 4.80
C LYS A 75 3.92 12.74 3.85
N VAL A 76 4.75 11.73 4.15
CA VAL A 76 4.70 10.41 3.50
C VAL A 76 4.39 9.36 4.57
N ASP A 77 3.80 8.25 4.19
CA ASP A 77 3.41 7.22 5.16
C ASP A 77 4.63 6.55 5.81
N ILE A 78 5.65 6.21 5.01
CA ILE A 78 6.96 5.80 5.53
C ILE A 78 8.07 6.53 4.79
N TRP A 79 8.95 7.16 5.56
CA TRP A 79 10.17 7.81 5.09
C TRP A 79 11.39 7.02 5.54
N VAL A 80 12.19 6.56 4.59
CA VAL A 80 13.48 5.89 4.85
C VAL A 80 14.61 6.73 4.29
N GLU A 81 15.51 7.18 5.15
CA GLU A 81 16.51 8.20 4.79
C GLU A 81 17.90 7.80 5.27
N ASP A 82 18.87 7.85 4.35
CA ASP A 82 20.28 7.77 4.72
C ASP A 82 20.68 9.06 5.43
N GLN A 83 20.89 8.99 6.75
CA GLN A 83 21.23 10.15 7.55
C GLN A 83 22.62 10.72 7.25
N ARG A 84 23.45 10.01 6.45
CA ARG A 84 24.70 10.56 5.90
C ARG A 84 24.49 11.33 4.59
N GLY A 85 23.29 11.30 4.01
CA GLY A 85 22.96 11.97 2.76
C GLY A 85 23.71 11.43 1.53
N GLN A 86 24.20 10.19 1.58
CA GLN A 86 24.98 9.60 0.48
C GLN A 86 24.09 8.88 -0.54
N GLN A 87 22.90 8.46 -0.12
CA GLN A 87 21.94 7.77 -0.97
C GLN A 87 20.58 8.47 -0.93
N PRO A 88 19.83 8.44 -2.05
CA PRO A 88 18.49 8.99 -2.08
C PRO A 88 17.56 8.25 -1.10
N PRO A 89 16.64 8.98 -0.44
CA PRO A 89 15.66 8.40 0.45
C PRO A 89 14.63 7.56 -0.31
N HIS A 90 13.89 6.73 0.43
CA HIS A 90 12.72 6.01 -0.05
C HIS A 90 11.47 6.58 0.62
N ALA A 91 10.47 6.93 -0.17
CA ALA A 91 9.14 7.32 0.28
C ALA A 91 8.15 6.22 -0.12
N LEU A 92 7.49 5.63 0.86
CA LEU A 92 6.44 4.65 0.64
C LEU A 92 5.11 5.29 1.02
N GLU A 93 4.13 5.15 0.13
CA GLU A 93 2.75 5.60 0.29
C GLU A 93 1.82 4.38 0.28
N PHE A 94 0.80 4.39 1.12
CA PHE A 94 -0.19 3.34 1.24
C PHE A 94 -1.53 3.86 0.74
N LYS A 95 -2.24 3.01 -0.03
CA LYS A 95 -3.65 3.26 -0.33
C LYS A 95 -4.47 2.00 -0.19
N VAL A 96 -5.71 2.17 0.27
CA VAL A 96 -6.72 1.12 0.21
C VAL A 96 -7.75 1.48 -0.85
N VAL A 97 -7.91 0.62 -1.85
CA VAL A 97 -8.93 0.72 -2.90
C VAL A 97 -10.00 -0.31 -2.59
N HIS A 98 -11.25 0.14 -2.43
CA HIS A 98 -12.37 -0.74 -2.16
C HIS A 98 -13.30 -0.81 -3.38
N ASN A 99 -13.80 -2.00 -3.72
CA ASN A 99 -14.78 -2.17 -4.81
C ASN A 99 -16.10 -1.40 -4.59
N ASN A 100 -16.41 -1.06 -3.34
CA ASN A 100 -17.68 -0.46 -2.94
C ASN A 100 -17.53 0.99 -2.41
N LYS A 101 -16.35 1.60 -2.59
CA LYS A 101 -16.07 2.96 -2.11
C LYS A 101 -14.96 3.65 -2.92
N ASN A 102 -15.31 4.73 -3.62
CA ASN A 102 -14.40 5.72 -4.22
C ASN A 102 -13.13 5.13 -4.88
N ALA A 103 -13.23 3.96 -5.55
CA ALA A 103 -12.06 3.22 -6.03
C ALA A 103 -11.18 4.05 -6.97
N TYR A 104 -11.78 4.65 -8.01
CA TYR A 104 -11.05 5.48 -8.98
C TYR A 104 -10.41 6.72 -8.35
N GLN A 105 -11.07 7.32 -7.36
CA GLN A 105 -10.48 8.41 -6.58
C GLN A 105 -9.26 7.92 -5.80
N LYS A 106 -9.30 6.73 -5.21
CA LYS A 106 -8.15 6.15 -4.50
C LYS A 106 -6.99 5.81 -5.44
N ILE A 107 -7.28 5.38 -6.66
CA ILE A 107 -6.27 5.20 -7.71
C ILE A 107 -5.66 6.55 -8.12
N TYR A 108 -6.47 7.60 -8.29
CA TYR A 108 -5.98 8.96 -8.54
C TYR A 108 -5.10 9.46 -7.39
N GLU A 109 -5.50 9.22 -6.13
CA GLU A 109 -4.74 9.61 -4.94
C GLU A 109 -3.35 8.95 -4.91
N ILE A 110 -3.22 7.63 -5.15
CA ILE A 110 -1.89 7.01 -5.19
C ILE A 110 -1.02 7.56 -6.32
N ARG A 111 -1.59 7.80 -7.51
CA ARG A 111 -0.88 8.44 -8.63
C ARG A 111 -0.32 9.79 -8.18
N ARG A 112 -1.16 10.65 -7.61
CA ARG A 112 -0.77 11.98 -7.11
C ARG A 112 0.31 11.89 -6.02
N ASP A 113 0.16 10.99 -5.07
CA ASP A 113 1.07 10.88 -3.93
C ASP A 113 2.48 10.44 -4.36
N LEU A 114 2.61 9.68 -5.46
CA LEU A 114 3.91 9.33 -6.05
C LEU A 114 4.56 10.44 -6.90
N GLN A 115 3.93 11.62 -7.03
CA GLN A 115 4.54 12.81 -7.63
C GLN A 115 4.59 14.02 -6.67
N LYS A 116 3.86 13.98 -5.53
CA LYS A 116 3.73 15.13 -4.63
C LYS A 116 5.09 15.65 -4.14
N VAL A 117 5.18 16.96 -3.94
CA VAL A 117 6.37 17.57 -3.33
C VAL A 117 6.46 17.13 -1.87
N ILE A 118 7.60 16.54 -1.51
CA ILE A 118 7.95 16.15 -0.15
C ILE A 118 8.60 17.37 0.51
N PRO A 119 8.04 17.92 1.60
CA PRO A 119 8.59 19.10 2.24
C PRO A 119 9.97 18.84 2.87
N ASN A 120 10.80 19.89 2.92
CA ASN A 120 12.07 19.89 3.65
C ASN A 120 13.06 18.80 3.18
N THR A 121 13.13 18.52 1.88
CA THR A 121 14.14 17.62 1.31
C THR A 121 14.58 18.12 -0.07
N ASP A 122 15.89 18.07 -0.32
CA ASP A 122 16.47 18.39 -1.62
C ASP A 122 16.37 17.20 -2.59
N TRP A 123 15.94 16.02 -2.09
CA TRP A 123 15.81 14.80 -2.87
C TRP A 123 14.47 14.69 -3.62
N ASN A 124 13.69 15.76 -3.77
CA ASN A 124 12.33 15.67 -4.33
C ASN A 124 12.27 14.96 -5.69
N GLU A 125 13.24 15.24 -6.56
CA GLU A 125 13.36 14.69 -7.92
C GLU A 125 14.04 13.32 -7.95
N HIS A 126 14.72 12.93 -6.88
CA HIS A 126 15.60 11.76 -6.82
C HIS A 126 15.18 10.72 -5.76
N ALA A 127 14.19 11.03 -4.93
CA ALA A 127 13.65 10.11 -3.94
C ALA A 127 13.01 8.91 -4.66
N ASN A 128 13.29 7.71 -4.15
CA ASN A 128 12.67 6.48 -4.65
C ASN A 128 11.24 6.40 -4.10
N ARG A 129 10.24 6.48 -4.97
CA ARG A 129 8.84 6.57 -4.58
C ARG A 129 8.08 5.30 -4.91
N TRP A 130 7.41 4.75 -3.91
CA TRP A 130 6.76 3.46 -3.97
C TRP A 130 5.34 3.54 -3.43
N GLY A 131 4.40 2.90 -4.12
CA GLY A 131 3.03 2.76 -3.65
C GLY A 131 2.75 1.32 -3.25
N ILE A 132 2.26 1.11 -2.03
CA ILE A 132 1.75 -0.18 -1.56
C ILE A 132 0.24 -0.06 -1.52
N VAL A 133 -0.44 -0.82 -2.39
CA VAL A 133 -1.89 -0.71 -2.56
C VAL A 133 -2.57 -1.97 -2.06
N LEU A 134 -3.48 -1.83 -1.09
CA LEU A 134 -4.38 -2.88 -0.66
C LEU A 134 -5.69 -2.78 -1.48
N LEU A 135 -6.00 -3.83 -2.22
CA LEU A 135 -7.23 -3.95 -3.01
C LEU A 135 -8.21 -4.80 -2.21
N ALA A 136 -9.33 -4.20 -1.79
CA ALA A 136 -10.34 -4.83 -0.97
C ALA A 136 -11.63 -5.03 -1.77
N PHE A 137 -11.97 -6.28 -2.04
CA PHE A 137 -13.21 -6.65 -2.70
C PHE A 137 -14.14 -7.31 -1.68
N HIS A 138 -15.25 -6.66 -1.35
CA HIS A 138 -16.22 -7.15 -0.37
C HIS A 138 -17.63 -7.24 -0.97
N HIS A 139 -18.28 -8.38 -0.70
CA HIS A 139 -19.72 -8.54 -0.80
C HIS A 139 -20.31 -8.50 0.60
N PHE A 140 -20.81 -7.34 1.04
CA PHE A 140 -21.51 -7.25 2.31
C PHE A 140 -22.91 -7.85 2.25
N TYR A 141 -23.41 -8.35 3.39
CA TYR A 141 -24.86 -8.53 3.56
C TYR A 141 -25.57 -7.19 3.35
N ASP A 142 -26.78 -7.22 2.78
CA ASP A 142 -27.49 -5.99 2.39
C ASP A 142 -27.72 -5.04 3.57
N ASP A 143 -28.05 -5.60 4.73
CA ASP A 143 -28.30 -4.89 5.99
C ASP A 143 -27.02 -4.47 6.73
N GLN A 144 -25.85 -4.98 6.33
CA GLN A 144 -24.54 -4.67 6.94
C GLN A 144 -23.68 -3.74 6.08
N SER A 145 -24.12 -3.43 4.85
CA SER A 145 -23.35 -2.66 3.87
C SER A 145 -23.10 -1.20 4.25
N GLY A 146 -23.84 -0.61 5.20
CA GLY A 146 -23.54 0.73 5.74
C GLY A 146 -23.50 1.85 4.69
N ASN A 147 -24.32 1.76 3.63
CA ASN A 147 -24.35 2.60 2.42
C ASN A 147 -23.25 2.35 1.39
N TYR A 148 -22.38 1.36 1.59
CA TYR A 148 -21.45 0.92 0.55
C TYR A 148 -22.21 0.12 -0.50
N SER A 149 -22.31 0.68 -1.71
CA SER A 149 -22.84 -0.03 -2.87
C SER A 149 -21.68 -0.55 -3.70
N VAL A 150 -21.75 -1.82 -4.09
CA VAL A 150 -20.76 -2.41 -5.01
C VAL A 150 -20.78 -1.59 -6.30
N ASN A 151 -19.63 -1.07 -6.71
CA ASN A 151 -19.52 -0.44 -8.01
C ASN A 151 -19.79 -1.53 -9.07
N ARG A 152 -20.77 -1.28 -9.95
CA ARG A 152 -21.22 -2.24 -10.96
C ARG A 152 -20.11 -2.65 -11.92
N GLU A 153 -19.06 -1.83 -12.06
CA GLU A 153 -17.89 -2.13 -12.88
C GLU A 153 -16.96 -3.17 -12.25
N PHE A 154 -16.98 -3.30 -10.91
CA PHE A 154 -16.25 -4.36 -10.20
C PHE A 154 -17.21 -5.50 -9.86
N LYS A 155 -17.56 -6.28 -10.89
CA LYS A 155 -18.46 -7.43 -10.78
C LYS A 155 -17.92 -8.56 -9.89
N ASP A 156 -16.60 -8.72 -9.85
CA ASP A 156 -15.88 -9.76 -9.13
C ASP A 156 -14.45 -9.29 -8.82
N CYS A 157 -13.69 -10.10 -8.07
CA CYS A 157 -12.30 -9.80 -7.74
C CYS A 157 -11.45 -9.58 -9.00
N GLU A 158 -11.60 -10.42 -10.02
CA GLU A 158 -10.79 -10.35 -11.25
C GLU A 158 -11.01 -9.03 -11.99
N ALA A 159 -12.26 -8.62 -12.19
CA ALA A 159 -12.61 -7.34 -12.79
C ALA A 159 -12.04 -6.15 -12.00
N MET A 160 -11.99 -6.24 -10.67
CA MET A 160 -11.34 -5.21 -9.84
C MET A 160 -9.83 -5.15 -10.08
N LEU A 161 -9.15 -6.30 -10.18
CA LEU A 161 -7.71 -6.36 -10.45
C LEU A 161 -7.38 -5.83 -11.85
N GLU A 162 -8.13 -6.25 -12.86
CA GLU A 162 -7.99 -5.77 -14.24
C GLU A 162 -8.22 -4.26 -14.34
N ALA A 163 -9.31 -3.77 -13.74
CA ALA A 163 -9.62 -2.35 -13.74
C ALA A 163 -8.55 -1.55 -12.98
N PHE A 164 -8.08 -2.03 -11.83
CA PHE A 164 -6.97 -1.40 -11.13
C PHE A 164 -5.73 -1.28 -12.02
N GLN A 165 -5.30 -2.38 -12.65
CA GLN A 165 -4.13 -2.40 -13.52
C GLN A 165 -4.28 -1.44 -14.71
N HIS A 166 -5.46 -1.41 -15.34
CA HIS A 166 -5.76 -0.50 -16.44
C HIS A 166 -5.65 0.98 -15.99
N GLN A 167 -6.27 1.31 -14.86
CA GLN A 167 -6.38 2.67 -14.35
C GLN A 167 -5.06 3.27 -13.84
N LEU A 168 -4.05 2.44 -13.53
CA LEU A 168 -2.70 2.92 -13.25
C LEU A 168 -2.07 3.64 -14.47
N GLN A 169 -2.49 3.28 -15.69
CA GLN A 169 -1.90 3.77 -16.94
C GLN A 169 -2.88 4.57 -17.80
N ASP A 170 -4.11 4.75 -17.34
CA ASP A 170 -5.17 5.44 -18.06
C ASP A 170 -4.82 6.93 -18.31
N ASP A 171 -5.16 7.37 -19.52
CA ASP A 171 -4.98 8.71 -20.08
C ASP A 171 -6.26 9.56 -20.02
N ASP A 172 -7.35 9.05 -19.43
CA ASP A 172 -8.58 9.82 -19.22
C ASP A 172 -8.30 11.19 -18.55
N GLU A 173 -9.04 12.22 -18.96
CA GLU A 173 -8.90 13.59 -18.46
C GLU A 173 -9.05 13.68 -16.93
N TRP A 174 -9.80 12.75 -16.32
CA TRP A 174 -9.90 12.61 -14.86
C TRP A 174 -8.53 12.46 -14.17
N TYR A 175 -7.56 11.85 -14.85
CA TYR A 175 -6.19 11.65 -14.35
C TYR A 175 -5.21 12.71 -14.84
N ALA A 176 -5.68 13.83 -15.38
CA ALA A 176 -4.81 14.91 -15.80
C ALA A 176 -3.94 15.43 -14.64
N GLY A 177 -2.65 15.59 -14.88
CA GLY A 177 -1.69 16.15 -13.92
C GLY A 177 -1.14 15.17 -12.89
N VAL A 178 -1.53 13.89 -12.93
CA VAL A 178 -0.94 12.82 -12.10
C VAL A 178 -0.19 11.81 -12.98
N PRO A 179 0.91 11.20 -12.49
CA PRO A 179 1.74 10.35 -13.32
C PRO A 179 1.04 9.02 -13.60
N LYS A 180 1.43 8.36 -14.69
CA LYS A 180 1.15 6.93 -14.86
C LYS A 180 2.01 6.11 -13.91
N LEU A 181 1.46 5.01 -13.45
CA LEU A 181 2.14 4.05 -12.62
C LEU A 181 2.26 2.71 -13.35
N GLU A 182 3.23 1.91 -12.92
CA GLU A 182 3.38 0.52 -13.34
C GLU A 182 3.35 -0.40 -12.13
N LEU A 183 2.94 -1.65 -12.36
CA LEU A 183 3.03 -2.71 -11.37
C LEU A 183 4.47 -3.22 -11.33
N VAL A 184 5.09 -3.11 -10.16
CA VAL A 184 6.38 -3.74 -9.87
C VAL A 184 6.17 -5.15 -9.34
N ALA A 185 5.09 -5.34 -8.57
CA ALA A 185 4.60 -6.66 -8.18
C ALA A 185 3.09 -6.75 -8.45
N GLU A 186 2.69 -7.82 -9.12
CA GLU A 186 1.29 -8.13 -9.41
C GLU A 186 0.48 -8.29 -8.11
N PRO A 187 -0.83 -7.97 -8.13
CA PRO A 187 -1.71 -8.16 -6.99
C PRO A 187 -1.63 -9.58 -6.43
N THR A 188 -1.15 -9.70 -5.19
CA THR A 188 -0.98 -10.97 -4.50
C THR A 188 -2.07 -11.13 -3.44
N LEU A 189 -2.74 -12.29 -3.41
CA LEU A 189 -3.78 -12.59 -2.43
C LEU A 189 -3.20 -12.60 -1.01
N ILE A 190 -3.74 -11.76 -0.13
CA ILE A 190 -3.38 -11.70 1.28
C ILE A 190 -4.35 -12.54 2.12
N CYS A 191 -5.65 -12.40 1.86
CA CYS A 191 -6.68 -13.04 2.65
C CYS A 191 -7.93 -13.33 1.81
N ASP A 192 -8.44 -14.56 1.92
CA ASP A 192 -9.83 -14.86 1.59
C ASP A 192 -10.73 -14.28 2.69
N MET A 193 -11.72 -13.50 2.29
CA MET A 193 -12.63 -12.79 3.19
C MET A 193 -14.00 -13.45 3.30
N THR A 194 -14.21 -14.60 2.64
CA THR A 194 -15.50 -15.30 2.58
C THR A 194 -16.06 -15.66 3.96
N THR A 195 -15.20 -15.85 4.96
CA THR A 195 -15.58 -16.16 6.35
C THR A 195 -15.46 -14.96 7.30
N ALA A 196 -15.10 -13.79 6.79
CA ALA A 196 -15.02 -12.57 7.60
C ALA A 196 -16.42 -12.12 8.04
N ASN A 197 -16.48 -11.44 9.18
CA ASN A 197 -17.74 -10.87 9.66
C ASN A 197 -18.35 -9.94 8.60
N TYR A 198 -19.68 -9.91 8.52
CA TYR A 198 -20.47 -9.05 7.64
C TYR A 198 -20.36 -9.34 6.12
N ILE A 199 -19.51 -10.30 5.72
CA ILE A 199 -19.38 -10.73 4.33
C ILE A 199 -20.42 -11.82 4.01
N ASP A 200 -21.13 -11.63 2.90
CA ASP A 200 -22.12 -12.55 2.35
C ASP A 200 -21.49 -13.44 1.29
N ALA A 201 -21.10 -14.65 1.69
CA ALA A 201 -20.52 -15.65 0.81
C ALA A 201 -21.46 -16.10 -0.32
N ALA A 202 -22.78 -15.92 -0.19
CA ALA A 202 -23.74 -16.30 -1.22
C ALA A 202 -23.71 -15.35 -2.44
N LYS A 203 -23.17 -14.13 -2.27
CA LYS A 203 -23.05 -13.14 -3.35
C LYS A 203 -21.79 -13.31 -4.20
N GLY A 204 -20.83 -14.11 -3.74
CA GLY A 204 -19.59 -14.37 -4.45
C GLY A 204 -18.34 -14.27 -3.56
N PRO A 205 -17.15 -14.47 -4.14
CA PRO A 205 -15.89 -14.37 -3.41
C PRO A 205 -15.63 -12.95 -2.93
N SER A 206 -15.05 -12.82 -1.73
CA SER A 206 -14.49 -11.58 -1.21
C SER A 206 -13.04 -11.82 -0.86
N ALA A 207 -12.16 -10.85 -1.11
CA ALA A 207 -10.73 -11.03 -0.91
C ALA A 207 -9.98 -9.72 -0.73
N LEU A 208 -8.82 -9.82 -0.09
CA LEU A 208 -7.82 -8.75 0.00
C LEU A 208 -6.60 -9.14 -0.83
N TYR A 209 -6.18 -8.24 -1.71
CA TYR A 209 -4.94 -8.36 -2.47
C TYR A 209 -4.01 -7.19 -2.13
N MET A 210 -2.71 -7.38 -2.29
CA MET A 210 -1.74 -6.29 -2.17
C MET A 210 -0.90 -6.21 -3.44
N ALA A 211 -0.66 -5.00 -3.92
CA ALA A 211 0.15 -4.72 -5.11
C ALA A 211 1.24 -3.70 -4.78
N LEU A 212 2.36 -3.78 -5.50
CA LEU A 212 3.43 -2.80 -5.44
C LEU A 212 3.46 -2.01 -6.75
N VAL A 213 3.39 -0.69 -6.65
CA VAL A 213 3.43 0.20 -7.80
C VAL A 213 4.56 1.21 -7.69
N GLN A 214 5.04 1.67 -8.83
CA GLN A 214 5.96 2.79 -8.93
C GLN A 214 5.58 3.69 -10.10
N ARG A 215 6.15 4.89 -10.16
CA ARG A 215 5.97 5.78 -11.30
C ARG A 215 6.57 5.15 -12.56
N LYS A 216 5.79 5.11 -13.64
CA LYS A 216 6.27 4.67 -14.95
C LYS A 216 7.17 5.75 -15.55
N HIS A 217 8.36 5.36 -15.97
CA HIS A 217 9.35 6.23 -16.61
C HIS A 217 9.13 6.34 -18.12
#